data_AF-A0AAF0B3R9-F1
#
_entry.id   AF-A0AAF0B3R9-F1
#
_cell.length_a   1.000
_cell.length_b   1.000
_cell.length_c   1.000
_cell.angle_alpha   90.00
_cell.angle_beta   90.00
_cell.angle_gamma   90.00
#
_symmetry.space_group_name_H-M   'P 1'
#
loop_
_entity.id
_entity.type
_entity.pdbx_description
1 polymer ?
#
loop_
_entity_poly.entity_id
_entity_poly.type
_entity_poly.pdbx_seq_one_letter_code
_entity_poly.pdbx_strand_id
1 'polypeptide(L)'
;MPGVYSNPRKSIEKDMTYATKKEIDILRNYCKETGCHTCGSVCYDKFIGDHQPPIQVVKDTIEYYKKKKILLFFLKLFKLYDTKQRLYPQCVRCSQLQSASVRCKKMKLIPHYNTIRIFHFSTIFHLLLKMILLTKWKKIIFWDGDNVD
;
A
#
# COMPACT_ATOMS: atom_id res chain seq x y z
N MET A 1 11.88 -4.08 -4.22
CA MET A 1 11.16 -3.69 -3.00
C MET A 1 11.81 -4.39 -1.81
N PRO A 2 11.97 -3.72 -0.66
CA PRO A 2 12.52 -4.35 0.53
C PRO A 2 11.60 -5.45 1.07
N GLY A 3 12.17 -6.37 1.85
CA GLY A 3 11.40 -7.33 2.62
C GLY A 3 10.68 -8.40 1.77
N VAL A 4 9.56 -8.88 2.30
CA VAL A 4 8.69 -9.88 1.67
C VAL A 4 8.15 -9.51 0.28
N TYR A 5 8.13 -8.23 -0.09
CA TYR A 5 7.74 -7.84 -1.46
C TYR A 5 8.74 -8.30 -2.53
N SER A 6 9.94 -8.70 -2.13
CA SER A 6 10.89 -9.40 -3.02
C SER A 6 10.35 -10.76 -3.50
N ASN A 7 9.41 -11.36 -2.76
CA ASN A 7 8.77 -12.62 -3.13
C ASN A 7 7.25 -12.56 -2.90
N PRO A 8 6.44 -12.22 -3.93
CA PRO A 8 5.00 -12.05 -3.79
C PRO A 8 4.26 -13.33 -3.38
N ARG A 9 4.86 -14.53 -3.57
CA ARG A 9 4.29 -15.79 -3.11
C ARG A 9 4.25 -15.91 -1.59
N LYS A 10 5.04 -15.11 -0.87
CA LYS A 10 5.11 -15.09 0.60
C LYS A 10 4.11 -14.11 1.20
N SER A 11 2.84 -14.30 0.85
CA SER A 11 1.73 -13.50 1.35
C SER A 11 0.46 -14.33 1.38
N ILE A 12 -0.48 -13.95 2.24
CA ILE A 12 -1.74 -14.67 2.40
C ILE A 12 -2.85 -13.81 1.82
N GLU A 13 -3.68 -14.37 0.94
CA GLU A 13 -4.87 -13.66 0.45
C GLU A 13 -5.88 -13.50 1.58
N LYS A 14 -6.45 -12.31 1.72
CA LYS A 14 -7.32 -11.97 2.83
C LYS A 14 -8.44 -11.03 2.38
N ASP A 15 -9.56 -11.11 3.06
CA ASP A 15 -10.61 -10.10 3.00
C ASP A 15 -10.29 -8.95 3.98
N MET A 16 -11.31 -8.16 4.37
CA MET A 16 -11.14 -7.07 5.33
C MET A 16 -11.04 -7.54 6.80
N THR A 17 -10.94 -8.85 7.06
CA THR A 17 -10.85 -9.38 8.43
C THR A 17 -9.41 -9.44 8.92
N TYR A 18 -9.21 -9.28 10.23
CA TYR A 18 -7.89 -9.37 10.82
C TYR A 18 -7.27 -10.78 10.70
N ALA A 19 -5.94 -10.83 10.77
CA ALA A 19 -5.20 -12.08 10.73
C ALA A 19 -5.54 -12.98 11.93
N THR A 20 -5.85 -14.23 11.66
CA THR A 20 -6.00 -15.30 12.64
C THR A 20 -4.63 -15.73 13.17
N LYS A 21 -4.60 -16.43 14.31
CA LYS A 21 -3.36 -16.96 14.88
C LYS A 21 -2.58 -17.84 13.89
N LYS A 22 -3.27 -18.72 13.17
CA LYS A 22 -2.66 -19.59 12.14
C LYS A 22 -2.01 -18.78 11.01
N GLU A 23 -2.69 -17.73 10.52
CA GLU A 23 -2.13 -16.84 9.50
C GLU A 23 -0.92 -16.08 10.02
N ILE A 24 -0.96 -15.60 11.27
CA ILE A 24 0.18 -14.96 11.93
C ILE A 24 1.39 -15.90 11.99
N ASP A 25 1.18 -17.18 12.33
CA ASP A 25 2.27 -18.15 12.41
C ASP A 25 2.89 -18.44 11.03
N ILE A 26 2.07 -18.52 9.97
CA ILE A 26 2.56 -18.63 8.58
C ILE A 26 3.37 -17.39 8.20
N LEU A 27 2.85 -16.19 8.47
CA LEU A 27 3.55 -14.96 8.15
C LEU A 27 4.84 -14.79 8.97
N ARG A 28 4.92 -15.36 10.18
CA ARG A 28 6.16 -15.39 10.97
C ARG A 28 7.25 -16.19 10.25
N ASN A 29 6.89 -17.33 9.63
CA ASN A 29 7.85 -18.09 8.83
C ASN A 29 8.31 -17.30 7.60
N TYR A 30 7.39 -16.62 6.91
CA TYR A 30 7.78 -15.71 5.82
C TYR A 30 8.70 -14.59 6.31
N CYS A 31 8.40 -13.99 7.46
CA CYS A 31 9.22 -12.94 8.05
C CYS A 31 10.65 -13.41 8.39
N LYS A 32 10.84 -14.66 8.84
CA LYS A 32 12.18 -15.22 9.09
C LYS A 32 13.03 -15.26 7.83
N GLU A 33 12.42 -15.55 6.69
CA GLU A 33 13.13 -15.72 5.42
C GLU A 33 13.28 -14.40 4.64
N THR A 34 12.27 -13.53 4.66
CA THR A 34 12.26 -12.31 3.84
C THR A 34 12.26 -11.02 4.63
N GLY A 35 12.05 -11.08 5.94
CA GLY A 35 11.90 -9.90 6.78
C GLY A 35 10.57 -9.16 6.59
N CYS A 36 10.43 -8.06 7.34
CA CYS A 36 9.30 -7.13 7.30
C CYS A 36 9.13 -6.49 5.93
N HIS A 37 7.88 -6.38 5.46
CA HIS A 37 7.58 -5.78 4.16
C HIS A 37 7.91 -4.29 4.05
N THR A 38 8.05 -3.59 5.19
CA THR A 38 8.39 -2.16 5.22
C THR A 38 9.91 -1.98 5.27
N CYS A 39 10.57 -2.51 6.31
CA CYS A 39 11.98 -2.24 6.60
C CYS A 39 12.94 -3.40 6.29
N GLY A 40 12.43 -4.56 5.88
CA GLY A 40 13.24 -5.74 5.57
C GLY A 40 13.85 -6.47 6.76
N SER A 41 13.73 -5.97 7.99
CA SER A 41 14.28 -6.64 9.17
C SER A 41 13.46 -7.86 9.58
N VAL A 42 14.12 -8.92 10.04
CA VAL A 42 13.46 -10.06 10.67
C VAL A 42 12.97 -9.65 12.06
N CYS A 43 11.66 -9.75 12.30
CA CYS A 43 11.04 -9.33 13.55
C CYS A 43 10.42 -10.53 14.25
N TYR A 44 11.13 -11.08 15.25
CA TYR A 44 10.74 -12.32 15.92
C TYR A 44 9.55 -12.14 16.87
N ASP A 45 9.59 -11.13 17.77
CA ASP A 45 8.62 -11.03 18.87
C ASP A 45 7.60 -9.89 18.74
N LYS A 46 7.87 -8.88 17.90
CA LYS A 46 7.01 -7.70 17.71
C LYS A 46 6.51 -7.65 16.27
N PHE A 47 5.59 -8.54 15.97
CA PHE A 47 5.14 -8.87 14.62
C PHE A 47 3.62 -8.79 14.46
N ILE A 48 3.14 -8.33 13.30
CA ILE A 48 1.73 -8.35 12.92
C ILE A 48 1.54 -8.76 11.44
N GLY A 49 0.35 -9.29 11.13
CA GLY A 49 -0.12 -9.42 9.75
C GLY A 49 -0.80 -8.13 9.27
N ASP A 50 -0.08 -7.32 8.50
CA ASP A 50 -0.59 -6.06 7.97
C ASP A 50 -1.29 -6.27 6.62
N HIS A 51 -2.37 -5.52 6.37
CA HIS A 51 -3.12 -5.58 5.13
C HIS A 51 -2.51 -4.68 4.07
N GLN A 52 -2.21 -5.22 2.89
CA GLN A 52 -2.07 -4.44 1.68
C GLN A 52 -3.11 -4.74 0.60
N PRO A 53 -3.81 -3.71 0.07
CA PRO A 53 -3.87 -2.34 0.60
C PRO A 53 -4.49 -2.28 2.01
N PRO A 54 -4.29 -1.21 2.80
CA PRO A 54 -4.88 -1.10 4.14
C PRO A 54 -6.40 -1.10 4.07
N ILE A 55 -7.07 -1.67 5.08
CA ILE A 55 -8.54 -1.81 5.12
C ILE A 55 -9.25 -0.48 4.87
N GLN A 56 -8.78 0.61 5.48
CA GLN A 56 -9.40 1.93 5.31
C GLN A 56 -9.34 2.39 3.84
N VAL A 57 -8.22 2.15 3.15
CA VAL A 57 -8.06 2.50 1.74
C VAL A 57 -9.05 1.73 0.87
N VAL A 58 -9.29 0.45 1.17
CA VAL A 58 -10.29 -0.36 0.45
C VAL A 58 -11.70 0.16 0.69
N LYS A 59 -12.06 0.47 1.94
CA LYS A 59 -13.37 1.04 2.29
C LYS A 59 -13.60 2.38 1.57
N ASP A 60 -12.62 3.27 1.60
CA ASP A 60 -12.69 4.58 0.94
C ASP A 60 -12.83 4.42 -0.59
N THR A 61 -12.11 3.45 -1.17
CA THR A 61 -12.18 3.13 -2.60
C THR A 61 -13.56 2.61 -2.99
N ILE A 62 -14.13 1.66 -2.23
CA ILE A 62 -15.47 1.12 -2.47
C ILE A 62 -16.52 2.23 -2.39
N GLU A 63 -16.48 3.06 -1.34
CA GLU A 63 -17.45 4.14 -1.16
C GLU A 63 -17.32 5.21 -2.26
N TYR A 64 -16.10 5.58 -2.66
CA TYR A 64 -15.87 6.54 -3.74
C TYR A 64 -16.51 6.10 -5.07
N TYR A 65 -16.40 4.81 -5.42
CA TYR A 65 -16.91 4.28 -6.68
C TYR A 65 -18.37 3.84 -6.64
N LYS A 66 -19.00 3.81 -5.46
CA LYS A 66 -20.39 3.36 -5.26
C LYS A 66 -21.40 4.02 -6.19
N LYS A 67 -21.24 5.32 -6.46
CA LYS A 67 -22.11 6.11 -7.37
C LYS A 67 -21.55 6.25 -8.80
N LYS A 68 -20.34 5.74 -9.10
CA LYS A 68 -19.61 5.94 -10.36
C LYS A 68 -19.53 4.65 -11.17
N LYS A 69 -20.66 3.97 -11.39
CA LYS A 69 -20.72 2.62 -11.99
C LYS A 69 -20.06 2.53 -13.37
N ILE A 70 -20.26 3.52 -14.25
CA ILE A 70 -19.67 3.55 -15.59
C ILE A 70 -18.14 3.64 -15.50
N LEU A 71 -17.61 4.56 -14.69
CA LEU A 71 -16.16 4.68 -14.47
C LEU A 71 -15.59 3.41 -13.86
N LEU A 72 -16.27 2.83 -12.86
CA LEU A 72 -15.86 1.58 -12.24
C LEU A 72 -15.81 0.42 -13.24
N PHE A 73 -16.74 0.36 -14.19
CA PHE A 73 -16.74 -0.64 -15.25
C PHE A 73 -15.46 -0.54 -16.10
N PHE A 74 -15.12 0.65 -16.59
CA PHE A 74 -13.89 0.86 -17.36
C PHE A 74 -12.64 0.57 -16.54
N LEU A 75 -12.59 0.99 -15.26
CA LEU A 75 -11.45 0.71 -14.40
C LEU A 75 -11.26 -0.79 -14.14
N LYS A 76 -12.34 -1.56 -14.04
CA LYS A 76 -12.27 -3.03 -13.96
C LYS A 76 -11.76 -3.63 -15.27
N LEU A 77 -12.27 -3.17 -16.42
CA LEU A 77 -11.85 -3.62 -17.73
C LEU A 77 -10.34 -3.43 -17.95
N PHE A 78 -9.80 -2.28 -17.55
CA PHE A 78 -8.38 -1.97 -17.63
C PHE A 78 -7.54 -2.49 -16.45
N LYS A 79 -8.11 -3.27 -15.53
CA LYS A 79 -7.43 -3.77 -14.31
C LYS A 79 -6.80 -2.65 -13.46
N LEU A 80 -7.39 -1.47 -13.48
CA LEU A 80 -7.00 -0.29 -12.69
C LEU A 80 -7.76 -0.18 -11.37
N TYR A 81 -8.78 -1.01 -11.18
CA TYR A 81 -9.51 -1.17 -9.92
C TYR A 81 -9.18 -2.53 -9.31
N ASP A 82 -8.54 -2.52 -8.13
CA ASP A 82 -8.28 -3.71 -7.35
C ASP A 82 -8.55 -3.45 -5.86
N THR A 83 -9.30 -4.36 -5.25
CA THR A 83 -9.63 -4.35 -3.82
C THR A 83 -9.16 -5.62 -3.12
N LYS A 84 -8.43 -6.50 -3.83
CA LYS A 84 -7.87 -7.71 -3.24
C LYS A 84 -6.87 -7.31 -2.16
N GLN A 85 -7.10 -7.79 -0.95
CA GLN A 85 -6.19 -7.59 0.15
C GLN A 85 -5.33 -8.82 0.34
N ARG A 86 -4.12 -8.56 0.83
CA ARG A 86 -3.18 -9.61 1.21
C ARG A 86 -2.55 -9.23 2.53
N LEU A 87 -2.28 -10.24 3.35
CA LEU A 87 -1.52 -10.08 4.57
C LEU A 87 -0.04 -10.23 4.27
N TYR A 88 0.73 -9.29 4.80
CA TYR A 88 2.18 -9.29 4.73
C TYR A 88 2.78 -9.17 6.12
N PRO A 89 3.96 -9.79 6.33
CA PRO A 89 4.68 -9.63 7.57
C PRO A 89 5.12 -8.19 7.82
N GLN A 90 4.79 -7.62 8.99
CA GLN A 90 5.25 -6.30 9.41
C GLN A 90 5.66 -6.25 10.88
N CYS A 91 6.72 -5.51 11.19
CA CYS A 91 7.09 -5.22 12.57
C CYS A 91 6.10 -4.21 13.18
N VAL A 92 5.80 -4.34 14.47
CA VAL A 92 4.90 -3.42 15.20
C VAL A 92 5.35 -1.95 15.06
N ARG A 93 6.66 -1.67 15.12
CA ARG A 93 7.20 -0.31 14.94
C ARG A 93 6.85 0.27 13.57
N CYS A 94 7.01 -0.52 12.50
CA CYS A 94 6.67 -0.10 11.14
C CYS A 94 5.16 0.13 10.99
N SER A 95 4.35 -0.77 11.54
CA SER A 95 2.90 -0.63 11.58
C SER A 95 2.45 0.65 12.26
N GLN A 96 3.06 1.02 13.40
CA GLN A 96 2.73 2.25 14.11
C GLN A 96 3.03 3.49 13.26
N LEU A 97 4.19 3.53 12.60
CA LEU A 97 4.56 4.63 11.71
C LEU A 97 3.62 4.75 10.50
N GLN A 98 3.23 3.62 9.91
CA GLN A 98 2.27 3.57 8.82
C GLN A 98 0.89 4.02 9.27
N SER A 99 0.42 3.53 10.41
CA SER A 99 -0.88 3.90 10.99
C SER A 99 -0.96 5.39 11.31
N ALA A 100 0.13 5.98 11.82
CA ALA A 100 0.23 7.42 12.02
C ALA A 100 0.16 8.19 10.69
N SER A 101 0.82 7.68 9.66
CA SER A 101 0.82 8.29 8.32
C SER A 101 -0.56 8.26 7.68
N VAL A 102 -1.28 7.13 7.77
CA VAL A 102 -2.67 6.99 7.29
C VAL A 102 -3.61 7.94 8.04
N ARG A 103 -3.52 7.97 9.39
CA ARG A 103 -4.35 8.84 10.22
C ARG A 103 -4.14 10.32 9.92
N CYS A 104 -2.89 10.73 9.78
CA CYS A 104 -2.54 12.13 9.48
C CYS A 104 -2.68 12.49 8.00
N LYS A 105 -3.11 11.56 7.13
CA LYS A 105 -3.13 11.71 5.67
C LYS A 105 -1.80 12.21 5.10
N LYS A 106 -0.69 11.90 5.78
CA LYS A 106 0.66 12.27 5.33
C LYS A 106 1.22 11.12 4.51
N MET A 107 1.56 11.40 3.26
CA MET A 107 2.26 10.46 2.39
C MET A 107 3.73 10.37 2.84
N LYS A 108 4.03 9.55 3.85
CA LYS A 108 5.41 9.20 4.20
C LYS A 108 5.82 7.97 3.40
N LEU A 109 6.45 8.21 2.26
CA LEU A 109 7.18 7.16 1.56
C LEU A 109 8.45 6.88 2.37
N ILE A 110 8.64 5.65 2.84
CA ILE A 110 9.94 5.19 3.34
C ILE A 110 10.56 4.36 2.21
N PRO A 111 11.25 5.00 1.25
CA PRO A 111 11.92 4.27 0.21
C PRO A 111 13.16 3.58 0.76
N HIS A 112 13.26 2.28 0.51
CA HIS A 112 14.54 1.57 0.55
C HIS A 112 14.99 1.34 -0.89
N TYR A 113 15.27 2.42 -1.63
CA TYR A 113 15.80 2.36 -2.98
C TYR A 113 17.33 2.37 -2.93
N ASN A 114 17.94 1.20 -2.72
CA ASN A 114 19.39 1.07 -2.90
C ASN A 114 19.78 0.93 -4.38
N THR A 115 18.82 0.72 -5.30
CA THR A 115 19.07 0.63 -6.76
C THR A 115 17.85 1.08 -7.59
N ILE A 116 18.08 1.85 -8.66
CA ILE A 116 17.09 2.18 -9.70
C ILE A 116 17.23 1.14 -10.83
N ARG A 117 16.10 0.61 -11.30
CA ARG A 117 16.03 -0.40 -12.38
C ARG A 117 14.95 -0.01 -13.39
N ILE A 118 15.07 -0.44 -14.65
CA ILE A 118 14.20 -0.07 -15.77
C ILE A 118 12.70 -0.26 -15.48
N PHE A 119 12.29 -1.33 -14.79
CA PHE A 119 10.89 -1.55 -14.46
C PHE A 119 10.29 -0.49 -13.51
N HIS A 120 11.11 0.26 -12.77
CA HIS A 120 10.65 1.38 -11.95
C HIS A 120 10.09 2.52 -12.81
N PHE A 121 10.52 2.66 -14.07
CA PHE A 121 9.88 3.60 -15.00
C PHE A 121 8.45 3.19 -15.36
N SER A 122 8.14 1.90 -15.39
CA SER A 122 6.74 1.44 -15.53
C SER A 122 5.91 1.80 -14.32
N THR A 123 6.50 1.74 -13.12
CA THR A 123 5.85 2.18 -11.87
C THR A 123 5.63 3.69 -11.87
N ILE A 124 6.61 4.47 -12.34
CA ILE A 124 6.49 5.93 -12.52
C ILE A 124 5.36 6.24 -13.50
N PHE A 125 5.32 5.56 -14.65
CA PHE A 125 4.25 5.73 -15.64
C PHE A 125 2.87 5.37 -15.08
N HIS A 126 2.77 4.25 -14.35
CA HIS A 126 1.52 3.84 -13.71
C HIS A 126 1.05 4.82 -12.62
N LEU A 127 1.98 5.35 -11.82
CA LEU A 127 1.68 6.37 -10.82
C LEU A 127 1.25 7.69 -11.47
N LEU A 128 1.92 8.09 -12.55
CA LEU A 128 1.58 9.29 -13.31
C LEU A 128 0.20 9.16 -13.95
N LEU A 129 -0.14 8.00 -14.52
CA LEU A 129 -1.47 7.72 -15.03
C LEU A 129 -2.53 7.75 -13.93
N LYS A 130 -2.24 7.16 -12.76
CA LYS A 130 -3.13 7.24 -11.59
C LYS A 130 -3.31 8.68 -11.10
N MET A 131 -2.25 9.49 -11.08
CA MET A 131 -2.38 10.92 -10.77
C MET A 131 -3.28 11.61 -11.79
N ILE A 132 -3.08 11.42 -13.08
CA ILE A 132 -3.90 12.09 -14.09
C ILE A 132 -5.38 11.70 -13.97
N LEU A 133 -5.66 10.41 -13.81
CA LEU A 133 -7.02 9.87 -13.82
C LEU A 133 -7.77 10.03 -12.48
N LEU A 134 -7.05 10.04 -11.35
CA LEU A 134 -7.66 10.02 -10.02
C LEU A 134 -7.57 11.36 -9.28
N THR A 135 -6.71 12.29 -9.72
CA THR A 135 -6.60 13.59 -9.06
C THR A 135 -7.74 14.51 -9.50
N LYS A 136 -8.45 15.08 -8.52
CA LYS A 136 -9.35 16.20 -8.78
C LYS A 136 -8.49 17.44 -9.00
N TRP A 137 -8.08 17.69 -10.25
CA TRP A 137 -7.20 18.79 -10.66
C TRP A 137 -7.58 20.17 -10.09
N LYS A 138 -8.88 20.41 -9.83
CA LYS A 138 -9.38 21.65 -9.20
C LYS A 138 -9.01 21.87 -7.72
N LYS A 139 -8.33 20.92 -7.05
CA LYS A 139 -7.92 21.01 -5.63
C LYS A 139 -6.41 21.01 -5.42
N ILE A 140 -5.63 20.99 -6.49
CA ILE A 140 -4.18 21.10 -6.41
C ILE A 140 -3.88 22.58 -6.32
N ILE A 141 -3.64 23.08 -5.11
CA ILE A 141 -3.02 24.39 -4.92
C ILE A 141 -1.54 24.17 -5.21
N PHE A 142 -1.06 24.72 -6.32
CA PHE A 142 0.37 24.83 -6.55
C PHE A 142 0.91 25.86 -5.57
N TRP A 143 1.98 25.49 -4.87
CA TRP A 143 2.71 26.40 -4.00
C TRP A 143 3.56 27.29 -4.91
N ASP A 144 2.90 28.26 -5.55
CA ASP A 144 3.59 29.38 -6.17
C ASP A 144 3.93 30.35 -5.04
N GLY A 145 5.21 30.64 -4.86
CA GLY A 145 5.79 31.40 -3.75
C GLY A 145 5.33 32.86 -3.64
N ASP A 146 4.29 33.25 -4.36
CA ASP A 146 3.77 34.61 -4.47
C ASP A 146 2.58 34.88 -3.53
N ASN A 147 2.24 33.97 -2.62
CA ASN A 147 1.18 34.17 -1.62
C ASN A 147 1.71 34.03 -0.19
N VAL A 148 2.67 34.89 0.16
CA VAL A 148 3.00 35.21 1.55
C VAL A 148 2.82 36.72 1.72
N ASP A 149 1.63 37.10 2.16
CA ASP A 149 1.39 38.31 2.97
C ASP A 149 1.20 37.88 4.43
#